data_AF-A0A2H0AA84-F1
#
_entry.id   AF-A0A2H0AA84-F1
#
_cell.length_a   1.000
_cell.length_b   1.000
_cell.length_c   1.000
_cell.angle_alpha   90.00
_cell.angle_beta   90.00
_cell.angle_gamma   90.00
#
_symmetry.space_group_name_H-M   'P 1'
#
loop_
_entity.id
_entity.type
_entity.pdbx_description
1 polymer ?
#
loop_
_entity_poly.entity_id
_entity_poly.type
_entity_poly.pdbx_seq_one_letter_code
_entity_poly.pdbx_strand_id
1 'polypeptide(L)'
;MKNKRCSSFPRHKLIFVKLCVLCASVVICIMIPIACYLLQSNKPELPGTNTSCTIPVSNHIQLLIDSTAIDPQSGKRIICQENFDKVLTMIKGARRWIFVDFFLWNQWQGSIPSDNRKLSKELAEALIQKKQDCPKINILVLT
;
A
#
# COMPACT_ATOMS: atom_id res chain seq x y z
N MET A 1 -26.22 8.74 -71.28
CA MET A 1 -25.90 8.68 -69.84
C MET A 1 -26.11 7.25 -69.34
N LYS A 2 -25.05 6.45 -69.18
CA LYS A 2 -25.14 5.07 -68.64
C LYS A 2 -24.70 5.08 -67.18
N ASN A 3 -25.66 4.73 -66.32
CA ASN A 3 -25.63 4.83 -64.87
C ASN A 3 -24.58 3.88 -64.28
N LYS A 4 -23.62 4.40 -63.49
CA LYS A 4 -22.62 3.61 -62.78
C LYS A 4 -23.32 2.80 -61.67
N ARG A 5 -23.49 1.50 -61.88
CA ARG A 5 -24.06 0.59 -60.89
C ARG A 5 -23.01 0.37 -59.80
N CYS A 6 -23.24 0.98 -58.64
CA CYS A 6 -22.41 0.85 -57.45
C CYS A 6 -22.35 -0.64 -57.02
N SER A 7 -21.16 -1.24 -57.03
CA SER A 7 -20.96 -2.63 -56.64
C SER A 7 -21.11 -2.76 -55.12
N SER A 8 -22.13 -3.49 -54.67
CA SER A 8 -22.33 -3.82 -53.26
C SER A 8 -21.17 -4.67 -52.74
N PHE A 9 -20.47 -4.17 -51.72
CA PHE A 9 -19.40 -4.91 -51.06
C PHE A 9 -19.99 -6.18 -50.41
N PRO A 10 -19.48 -7.39 -50.72
CA PRO A 10 -20.18 -8.61 -50.39
C PRO A 10 -20.12 -8.92 -48.88
N ARG A 11 -21.30 -9.11 -48.25
CA ARG A 11 -21.48 -9.38 -46.80
C ARG A 11 -20.57 -10.47 -46.23
N HIS A 12 -20.21 -11.49 -47.02
CA HIS A 12 -19.32 -12.58 -46.58
C HIS A 12 -17.89 -12.11 -46.30
N LYS A 13 -17.36 -11.12 -47.05
CA LYS A 13 -16.03 -10.55 -46.79
C LYS A 13 -16.01 -9.75 -45.50
N LEU A 14 -17.11 -9.06 -45.19
CA LEU A 14 -17.23 -8.30 -43.94
C LEU A 14 -17.30 -9.20 -42.70
N ILE A 15 -18.00 -10.33 -42.79
CA ILE A 15 -18.06 -11.33 -41.71
C ILE A 15 -16.70 -11.98 -41.48
N PHE A 16 -16.00 -12.34 -42.56
CA PHE A 16 -14.66 -12.92 -42.48
C PHE A 16 -13.65 -11.94 -41.85
N VAL A 17 -13.66 -10.67 -42.26
CA VAL A 17 -12.81 -9.63 -41.66
C VAL A 17 -13.13 -9.44 -40.18
N LYS A 18 -14.41 -9.42 -39.78
CA LYS A 18 -14.81 -9.32 -38.37
C LYS A 18 -14.33 -10.51 -37.53
N LEU A 19 -14.39 -11.72 -38.08
CA LEU A 19 -13.91 -12.93 -37.40
C LEU A 19 -12.39 -12.91 -37.24
N CYS A 20 -11.64 -12.50 -38.28
CA CYS A 20 -10.19 -12.32 -38.18
C CYS A 20 -9.80 -11.25 -37.14
N VAL A 21 -10.52 -10.13 -37.09
CA VAL A 21 -10.29 -9.06 -36.11
C VAL A 21 -10.60 -9.55 -34.68
N LEU A 22 -11.66 -10.34 -34.49
CA LEU A 22 -12.01 -10.93 -33.21
C LEU A 22 -10.98 -11.98 -32.76
N CYS A 23 -10.51 -12.84 -33.66
CA CYS A 23 -9.44 -13.79 -33.34
C CYS A 23 -8.14 -13.07 -32.98
N ALA A 24 -7.78 -12.02 -33.72
CA ALA A 24 -6.60 -11.21 -33.41
C ALA A 24 -6.72 -10.50 -32.06
N SER A 25 -7.90 -9.96 -31.71
CA SER A 25 -8.10 -9.31 -30.42
C SER A 25 -8.01 -10.29 -29.25
N VAL A 26 -8.56 -11.50 -29.38
CA VAL A 26 -8.44 -12.56 -28.37
C VAL A 26 -6.99 -12.97 -28.16
N VAL A 27 -6.24 -13.17 -29.26
CA VAL A 27 -4.81 -13.51 -29.17
C VAL A 27 -4.03 -12.39 -28.49
N ILE A 28 -4.28 -11.13 -28.83
CA ILE A 28 -3.62 -9.98 -28.19
C ILE A 28 -3.96 -9.91 -26.70
N CYS A 29 -5.23 -10.10 -26.31
CA CYS A 29 -5.65 -10.13 -24.90
C CYS A 29 -4.98 -11.25 -24.09
N ILE A 30 -4.58 -12.36 -24.73
CA ILE A 30 -3.85 -13.46 -24.08
C ILE A 30 -2.34 -13.18 -24.08
N MET A 31 -1.79 -12.68 -25.18
CA MET A 31 -0.34 -12.49 -25.33
C MET A 31 0.19 -11.31 -24.52
N ILE A 32 -0.57 -10.22 -24.37
CA ILE A 32 -0.17 -9.05 -23.57
C ILE A 32 0.13 -9.43 -22.11
N PRO A 33 -0.76 -10.07 -21.33
CA PRO A 33 -0.48 -10.39 -19.94
C PRO A 33 0.68 -11.39 -19.79
N ILE A 34 0.81 -12.36 -20.71
CA ILE A 34 1.95 -13.29 -20.73
C ILE A 34 3.26 -12.53 -20.96
N ALA A 35 3.30 -11.64 -21.95
CA ALA A 35 4.47 -10.80 -22.20
C ALA A 35 4.77 -9.91 -20.98
N CYS A 36 3.76 -9.29 -20.37
CA CYS A 36 3.92 -8.50 -19.14
C CYS A 36 4.45 -9.33 -17.97
N TYR A 37 4.02 -10.58 -17.81
CA TYR A 37 4.53 -11.48 -16.78
C TYR A 37 6.00 -11.80 -17.03
N LEU A 38 6.36 -12.23 -18.24
CA LEU A 38 7.74 -12.57 -18.61
C LEU A 38 8.69 -11.37 -18.51
N LEU A 39 8.21 -10.16 -18.82
CA LEU A 39 8.99 -8.93 -18.68
C LEU A 39 9.14 -8.51 -17.21
N GLN A 40 8.18 -8.84 -16.33
CA GLN A 40 8.25 -8.51 -14.91
C GLN A 40 9.05 -9.53 -14.09
N SER A 41 8.94 -10.83 -14.40
CA SER A 41 9.63 -11.89 -13.68
C SER A 41 11.15 -11.86 -13.86
N ASN A 42 11.62 -11.31 -14.98
CA ASN A 42 13.05 -11.18 -15.28
C ASN A 42 13.66 -9.85 -14.82
N LYS A 43 12.91 -9.00 -14.12
CA LYS A 43 13.47 -7.75 -13.58
C LYS A 43 14.50 -8.09 -12.51
N PRO A 44 15.71 -7.47 -12.55
CA PRO A 44 16.65 -7.64 -11.47
C PRO A 44 16.04 -7.14 -10.17
N GLU A 45 16.30 -7.85 -9.08
CA GLU A 45 15.91 -7.41 -7.75
C GLU A 45 16.51 -6.04 -7.43
N LEU A 46 15.79 -5.22 -6.67
CA LEU A 46 16.36 -3.94 -6.23
C LEU A 46 17.55 -4.23 -5.32
N PRO A 47 18.67 -3.50 -5.46
CA PRO A 47 19.80 -3.65 -4.54
C PRO A 47 19.34 -3.50 -3.08
N GLY A 48 19.66 -4.49 -2.24
CA GLY A 48 19.27 -4.52 -0.83
C GLY A 48 17.94 -5.23 -0.52
N THR A 49 17.15 -5.64 -1.53
CA THR A 49 16.05 -6.59 -1.30
C THR A 49 16.59 -8.02 -1.18
N ASN A 50 15.84 -8.92 -0.54
CA ASN A 50 16.19 -10.34 -0.38
C ASN A 50 17.58 -10.60 0.27
N THR A 51 18.11 -9.61 0.99
CA THR A 51 19.39 -9.73 1.67
C THR A 51 19.16 -10.36 3.03
N SER A 52 19.69 -11.58 3.23
CA SER A 52 19.66 -12.22 4.55
C SER A 52 20.58 -11.47 5.49
N CYS A 53 20.06 -11.04 6.64
CA CYS A 53 20.85 -10.43 7.70
C CYS A 53 20.74 -11.28 8.97
N THR A 54 21.86 -11.46 9.67
CA THR A 54 21.83 -12.08 11.00
C THR A 54 21.31 -11.03 11.99
N ILE A 55 20.09 -11.22 12.48
CA ILE A 55 19.54 -10.38 13.55
C ILE A 55 20.11 -10.92 14.88
N PRO A 56 20.83 -10.11 15.67
CA PRO A 56 21.31 -10.56 16.97
C PRO A 56 20.11 -10.91 17.86
N VAL A 57 20.18 -12.07 18.52
CA VAL A 57 19.14 -12.50 19.46
C VAL A 57 19.16 -11.55 20.66
N SER A 58 18.04 -10.88 20.91
CA SER A 58 17.85 -10.06 22.11
C SER A 58 17.26 -10.91 23.22
N ASN A 59 17.82 -10.81 24.43
CA ASN A 59 17.23 -11.42 25.63
C ASN A 59 16.02 -10.62 26.17
N HIS A 60 15.72 -9.47 25.56
CA HIS A 60 14.63 -8.58 25.96
C HIS A 60 13.66 -8.39 24.80
N ILE A 61 12.80 -9.39 24.59
CA ILE A 61 11.71 -9.35 23.61
C ILE A 61 10.40 -9.16 24.38
N GLN A 62 9.64 -8.14 24.00
CA GLN A 62 8.32 -7.87 24.56
C GLN A 62 7.28 -8.04 23.45
N LEU A 63 6.30 -8.94 23.66
CA LEU A 63 5.13 -9.05 22.80
C LEU A 63 4.11 -8.00 23.23
N LEU A 64 3.64 -7.20 22.28
CA LEU A 64 2.61 -6.18 22.48
C LEU A 64 1.38 -6.55 21.63
N ILE A 65 0.21 -6.51 22.24
CA ILE A 65 -1.05 -6.92 21.61
C ILE A 65 -2.08 -5.83 21.88
N ASP A 66 -2.58 -5.24 20.81
CA ASP A 66 -3.74 -4.36 20.88
C ASP A 66 -5.02 -5.21 20.74
N SER A 67 -6.06 -4.87 21.50
CA SER A 67 -7.34 -5.57 21.43
C SER A 67 -8.51 -4.60 21.38
N THR A 68 -9.60 -5.04 20.75
CA THR A 68 -10.83 -4.27 20.67
C THR A 68 -12.02 -5.20 20.82
N ALA A 69 -12.91 -4.89 21.74
CA ALA A 69 -14.10 -5.68 22.05
C ALA A 69 -15.33 -4.78 22.18
N ILE A 70 -16.51 -5.40 22.21
CA ILE A 70 -17.76 -4.75 22.61
C ILE A 70 -18.15 -5.36 23.96
N ASP A 71 -18.36 -4.49 24.94
CA ASP A 71 -18.85 -4.87 26.26
C ASP A 71 -20.29 -5.43 26.11
N PRO A 72 -20.54 -6.70 26.49
CA PRO A 72 -21.84 -7.32 26.26
C PRO A 72 -22.99 -6.69 27.05
N GLN A 73 -22.71 -6.01 28.17
CA GLN A 73 -23.74 -5.46 29.05
C GLN A 73 -24.11 -4.03 28.67
N SER A 74 -23.11 -3.20 28.41
CA SER A 74 -23.26 -1.78 28.09
C SER A 74 -23.28 -1.48 26.59
N GLY A 75 -22.89 -2.45 25.75
CA GLY A 75 -22.73 -2.27 24.30
C GLY A 75 -21.58 -1.33 23.92
N LYS A 76 -20.77 -0.88 24.89
CA LYS A 76 -19.68 0.08 24.66
C LYS A 76 -18.46 -0.63 24.07
N ARG A 77 -17.73 0.09 23.23
CA ARG A 77 -16.45 -0.41 22.68
C ARG A 77 -15.36 -0.32 23.76
N ILE A 78 -14.67 -1.43 23.99
CA ILE A 78 -13.46 -1.52 24.81
C ILE A 78 -12.27 -1.54 23.86
N ILE A 79 -11.32 -0.62 24.05
CA ILE A 79 -10.13 -0.49 23.20
C ILE A 79 -8.90 -0.52 24.12
N CYS A 80 -8.03 -1.51 23.93
CA CYS A 80 -6.73 -1.61 24.58
C CYS A 80 -5.65 -1.42 23.52
N GLN A 81 -4.85 -0.37 23.64
CA GLN A 81 -3.81 0.01 22.67
C GLN A 81 -2.50 0.33 23.39
N GLU A 82 -1.50 -0.52 23.22
CA GLU A 82 -0.17 -0.38 23.83
C GLU A 82 0.94 -0.21 22.79
N ASN A 83 0.74 -0.75 21.57
CA ASN A 83 1.75 -0.69 20.51
C ASN A 83 2.20 0.74 20.23
N PHE A 84 1.23 1.65 20.12
CA PHE A 84 1.53 3.03 19.77
C PHE A 84 2.20 3.80 20.92
N ASP A 85 1.86 3.49 22.17
CA ASP A 85 2.52 4.10 23.33
C ASP A 85 3.99 3.70 23.40
N LYS A 86 4.30 2.45 23.03
CA LYS A 86 5.70 2.02 22.90
C LYS A 86 6.43 2.78 21.80
N VAL A 87 5.80 2.99 20.65
CA VAL A 87 6.36 3.80 19.55
C VAL A 87 6.68 5.22 20.03
N LEU A 88 5.72 5.90 20.66
CA LEU A 88 5.91 7.25 21.19
C LEU A 88 7.02 7.30 22.25
N THR A 89 7.11 6.26 23.09
CA THR A 89 8.19 6.12 24.08
C THR A 89 9.57 5.98 23.42
N MET A 90 9.67 5.17 22.35
CA MET A 90 10.92 5.03 21.59
C MET A 90 11.34 6.34 20.92
N ILE A 91 10.39 7.10 20.36
CA ILE A 91 10.65 8.43 19.78
C ILE A 91 11.19 9.39 20.84
N LYS A 92 10.54 9.46 22.00
CA LYS A 92 10.99 10.29 23.14
C LYS A 92 12.39 9.89 23.59
N GLY A 93 12.70 8.60 23.64
CA GLY A 93 14.00 8.07 24.07
C GLY A 93 15.12 8.14 23.04
N ALA A 94 14.82 8.36 21.75
CA ALA A 94 15.82 8.39 20.68
C ALA A 94 16.87 9.49 20.88
N ARG A 95 18.13 9.27 20.49
CA ARG A 95 19.22 10.26 20.72
C ARG A 95 19.93 10.73 19.47
N ARG A 96 19.91 9.94 18.40
CA ARG A 96 20.73 10.19 17.20
C ARG A 96 19.91 10.10 15.91
N TRP A 97 19.09 9.08 15.80
CA TRP A 97 18.33 8.78 14.59
C TRP A 97 16.94 8.27 14.93
N ILE A 98 15.97 8.65 14.11
CA ILE A 98 14.64 8.07 14.04
C ILE A 98 14.39 7.73 12.58
N PHE A 99 14.15 6.45 12.31
CA PHE A 99 13.61 5.97 11.05
C PHE A 99 12.24 5.40 11.35
N VAL A 100 11.22 5.91 10.69
CA VAL A 100 9.84 5.50 10.93
C VAL A 100 9.12 5.31 9.61
N ASP A 101 8.43 4.19 9.49
CA ASP A 101 7.63 3.80 8.34
C ASP A 101 6.25 3.36 8.84
N PHE A 102 5.22 4.13 8.50
CA PHE A 102 3.85 3.83 8.85
C PHE A 102 2.97 3.83 7.61
N PHE A 103 2.35 2.69 7.33
CA PHE A 103 1.28 2.62 6.37
C PHE A 103 0.04 3.36 6.88
N LEU A 104 -0.58 4.19 6.03
CA LEU A 104 -1.78 4.99 6.34
C LEU A 104 -1.58 6.07 7.43
N TRP A 105 -0.50 6.83 7.39
CA TRP A 105 -0.35 8.01 8.26
C TRP A 105 -1.26 9.18 7.81
N ASN A 106 -2.52 9.16 8.23
CA ASN A 106 -3.49 10.22 7.89
C ASN A 106 -4.56 10.39 8.98
N GLN A 107 -5.42 11.39 8.83
CA GLN A 107 -6.52 11.70 9.77
C GLN A 107 -7.87 11.11 9.38
N TRP A 108 -7.91 10.24 8.35
CA TRP A 108 -9.15 9.68 7.84
C TRP A 108 -9.79 8.72 8.84
N GLN A 109 -11.08 8.89 9.09
CA GLN A 109 -11.85 8.04 10.02
C GLN A 109 -12.93 7.21 9.31
N GLY A 110 -13.07 7.33 7.99
CA GLY A 110 -14.18 6.72 7.24
C GLY A 110 -15.47 7.53 7.33
N SER A 111 -16.54 6.95 6.80
CA SER A 111 -17.86 7.60 6.69
C SER A 111 -18.60 7.71 8.03
N ILE A 112 -18.20 6.91 9.02
CA ILE A 112 -18.78 6.91 10.37
C ILE A 112 -17.72 7.52 11.29
N PRO A 113 -17.96 8.72 11.85
CA PRO A 113 -17.06 9.33 12.81
C PRO A 113 -16.81 8.39 13.98
N SER A 114 -15.56 8.31 14.43
CA SER A 114 -15.18 7.44 15.54
C SER A 114 -14.35 8.22 16.54
N ASP A 115 -14.64 8.05 17.82
CA ASP A 115 -13.85 8.61 18.94
C ASP A 115 -12.51 7.88 19.14
N ASN A 116 -11.96 7.29 18.07
CA ASN A 116 -10.65 6.67 18.10
C ASN A 116 -9.57 7.72 18.37
N ARG A 117 -8.50 7.24 19.03
CA ARG A 117 -7.29 8.01 19.29
C ARG A 117 -6.70 8.58 17.99
N LYS A 118 -6.23 9.83 18.04
CA LYS A 118 -5.70 10.56 16.87
C LYS A 118 -4.23 10.23 16.63
N LEU A 119 -3.94 8.95 16.39
CA LEU A 119 -2.58 8.39 16.31
C LEU A 119 -1.67 9.15 15.34
N SER A 120 -2.19 9.54 14.17
CA SER A 120 -1.44 10.31 13.17
C SER A 120 -0.97 11.67 13.69
N LYS A 121 -1.84 12.36 14.42
CA LYS A 121 -1.51 13.65 15.04
C LYS A 121 -0.50 13.48 16.17
N GLU A 122 -0.70 12.49 17.03
CA GLU A 122 0.21 12.22 18.14
C GLU A 122 1.62 11.85 17.68
N LEU A 123 1.74 11.06 16.61
CA LEU A 123 3.02 10.74 15.99
C LEU A 123 3.71 12.01 15.45
N ALA A 124 2.96 12.85 14.74
CA ALA A 124 3.48 14.11 14.21
C ALA A 124 4.00 15.01 15.34
N GLU A 125 3.20 15.22 16.38
CA GLU A 125 3.56 16.02 17.54
C GLU A 125 4.79 15.48 18.26
N ALA A 126 4.88 14.15 18.46
CA ALA A 126 6.04 13.54 19.09
C ALA A 126 7.33 13.72 18.28
N LEU A 127 7.27 13.58 16.95
CA LEU A 127 8.43 13.79 16.08
C LEU A 127 8.86 15.27 16.04
N ILE A 128 7.89 16.20 15.97
CA ILE A 128 8.15 17.64 16.00
C ILE A 128 8.79 18.03 17.33
N GLN A 129 8.19 17.62 18.45
CA GLN A 129 8.74 17.89 19.78
C GLN A 129 10.15 17.32 19.90
N LYS A 130 10.37 16.10 19.41
CA LYS A 130 11.70 15.48 19.46
C LYS A 130 12.76 16.25 18.66
N LYS A 131 12.39 16.79 17.50
CA LYS A 131 13.28 17.62 16.69
C LYS A 131 13.58 18.96 17.36
N GLN A 132 12.62 19.54 18.08
CA GLN A 132 12.82 20.75 18.87
C GLN A 132 13.76 20.50 20.06
N ASP A 133 13.51 19.43 20.82
CA ASP A 133 14.33 19.07 22.00
C ASP A 133 15.76 18.67 21.61
N CYS A 134 15.93 18.05 20.45
CA CYS A 134 17.23 17.62 19.93
C CYS A 134 17.42 18.06 18.46
N PRO A 135 17.81 19.32 18.21
CA PRO A 135 17.91 19.85 16.84
C PRO A 135 18.86 19.07 15.92
N LYS A 136 19.87 18.41 16.49
CA LYS A 136 20.86 17.60 15.76
C LYS A 136 20.38 16.18 15.42
N ILE A 137 19.23 15.74 15.91
CA ILE A 137 18.71 14.40 15.58
C ILE A 137 18.31 14.33 14.11
N ASN A 138 18.60 13.20 13.46
CA ASN A 138 18.14 12.90 12.11
C ASN A 138 16.81 12.14 12.19
N ILE A 139 15.82 12.59 11.43
CA ILE A 139 14.48 11.97 11.38
C ILE A 139 14.16 11.74 9.90
N LEU A 140 13.92 10.49 9.53
CA LEU A 140 13.42 10.11 8.21
C LEU A 140 12.06 9.44 8.41
N VAL A 141 11.05 9.96 7.70
CA VAL A 141 9.69 9.40 7.71
C VAL A 141 9.34 8.89 6.32
N LEU A 142 8.87 7.64 6.26
CA LEU A 142 8.26 7.03 5.08
C LEU A 142 6.77 6.80 5.38
N THR A 143 5.90 7.13 4.43
CA THR A 143 4.44 6.99 4.53
C THR A 143 3.79 6.88 3.16
#